data_AF-A0A935E9M3-F1
#
_entry.id   AF-A0A935E9M3-F1
#
_cell.length_a   1.000
_cell.length_b   1.000
_cell.length_c   1.000
_cell.angle_alpha   90.00
_cell.angle_beta   90.00
_cell.angle_gamma   90.00
#
_symmetry.space_group_name_H-M   'P 1'
#
loop_
_entity.id
_entity.type
_entity.pdbx_description
1 polymer ?
#
loop_
_entity_poly.entity_id
_entity_poly.type
_entity_poly.pdbx_seq_one_letter_code
_entity_poly.pdbx_strand_id
1 'polypeptide(L)'
;MSEVQFTEIDGVTTVWTEVPGLMVANLSFRVGQADERLPNRGITHFCEHLALSDIGQQPYTYNGATGTTVTSFSVQGRPDEVSAHLERACRELSSGRFLDRAAHERKVLRIEGARRGGSVVSAHLGMRYGARAHGLVSWPEFGLHTVTRDDLWAWAYRHFTAANAVLWLSGPPPPSLRLPLFGGPRNQAVAGDPLVNTFPTWTAEDGPRRSPL
;
A
#
# COMPACT_ATOMS: atom_id res chain seq x y z
N MET A 1 -28.52 2.31 15.23
CA MET A 1 -27.36 2.60 14.36
C MET A 1 -26.16 2.60 15.26
N SER A 2 -25.14 1.77 15.00
CA SER A 2 -23.93 1.76 15.82
C SER A 2 -23.18 3.07 15.64
N GLU A 3 -22.76 3.69 16.74
CA GLU A 3 -21.98 4.93 16.74
C GLU A 3 -20.53 4.65 16.35
N VAL A 4 -19.88 5.61 15.68
CA VAL A 4 -18.46 5.52 15.33
C VAL A 4 -17.63 6.07 16.47
N GLN A 5 -16.65 5.30 16.92
CA GLN A 5 -15.75 5.61 18.03
C GLN A 5 -14.35 5.90 17.51
N PHE A 6 -13.65 6.81 18.18
CA PHE A 6 -12.28 7.20 17.87
C PHE A 6 -11.39 6.92 19.08
N THR A 7 -10.24 6.31 18.83
CA THR A 7 -9.21 6.04 19.84
C THR A 7 -7.82 6.08 19.19
N GLU A 8 -6.79 5.81 19.98
CA GLU A 8 -5.41 5.72 19.52
C GLU A 8 -4.78 4.42 20.03
N ILE A 9 -4.01 3.74 19.17
CA ILE A 9 -3.26 2.52 19.50
C ILE A 9 -1.83 2.71 19.00
N ASP A 10 -0.87 2.76 19.92
CA ASP A 10 0.57 2.93 19.61
C ASP A 10 0.85 4.13 18.67
N GLY A 11 0.12 5.24 18.84
CA GLY A 11 0.23 6.44 17.99
C GLY A 11 -0.53 6.38 16.66
N VAL A 12 -1.27 5.30 16.38
CA VAL A 12 -2.12 5.14 15.19
C VAL A 12 -3.55 5.55 15.52
N THR A 13 -4.09 6.50 14.75
CA THR A 13 -5.52 6.85 14.83
C THR A 13 -6.36 5.63 14.49
N THR A 14 -7.24 5.22 15.41
CA THR A 14 -8.07 4.03 15.26
C THR A 14 -9.54 4.40 15.33
N VAL A 15 -10.28 4.01 14.30
CA VAL A 15 -11.73 4.26 14.15
C VAL A 15 -12.46 2.93 14.21
N TRP A 16 -13.53 2.83 14.97
CA TRP A 16 -14.25 1.56 15.05
C TRP A 16 -15.75 1.74 15.27
N THR A 17 -16.50 0.74 14.85
CA THR A 17 -17.91 0.60 15.20
C THR A 17 -18.24 -0.88 15.33
N GLU A 18 -19.18 -1.21 16.22
CA GLU A 18 -19.54 -2.61 16.45
C GLU A 18 -20.48 -3.11 15.35
N VAL A 19 -20.01 -4.12 14.62
CA VAL A 19 -20.74 -4.80 13.54
C VAL A 19 -20.74 -6.31 13.82
N PRO A 20 -21.90 -7.00 13.72
CA PRO A 20 -21.95 -8.45 13.90
C PRO A 20 -21.07 -9.22 12.89
N GLY A 21 -20.38 -10.27 13.37
CA GLY A 21 -19.61 -11.19 12.53
C GLY A 21 -18.14 -11.30 12.94
N LEU A 22 -17.32 -11.84 12.04
CA LEU A 22 -15.86 -11.82 12.20
C LEU A 22 -15.36 -10.38 12.17
N MET A 23 -14.31 -10.10 12.93
CA MET A 23 -13.68 -8.79 12.95
C MET A 23 -13.01 -8.53 11.59
N VAL A 24 -13.36 -7.42 10.97
CA VAL A 24 -12.69 -6.87 9.80
C VAL A 24 -11.85 -5.69 10.24
N ALA A 25 -10.62 -5.65 9.76
CA ALA A 25 -9.70 -4.56 10.00
C ALA A 25 -9.04 -4.12 8.69
N ASN A 26 -8.69 -2.84 8.62
CA ASN A 26 -7.80 -2.34 7.58
C ASN A 26 -6.89 -1.26 8.15
N LEU A 27 -5.59 -1.50 8.05
CA LEU A 27 -4.55 -0.55 8.35
C LEU A 27 -4.09 0.12 7.06
N SER A 28 -4.28 1.43 6.96
CA SER A 28 -3.98 2.21 5.77
C SER A 28 -2.95 3.28 6.05
N PHE A 29 -1.93 3.37 5.20
CA PHE A 29 -0.88 4.38 5.24
C PHE A 29 -1.09 5.42 4.15
N ARG A 30 -0.92 6.71 4.45
CA ARG A 30 -0.87 7.75 3.41
C ARG A 30 0.47 7.70 2.67
N VAL A 31 0.59 6.73 1.79
CA VAL A 31 1.65 6.55 0.80
C VAL A 31 1.10 5.64 -0.29
N GLY A 32 1.38 5.95 -1.54
CA GLY A 32 0.99 5.15 -2.69
C GLY A 32 1.90 5.46 -3.87
N GLN A 33 1.49 4.97 -5.04
CA GLN A 33 2.26 5.08 -6.27
C GLN A 33 2.59 6.54 -6.67
N ALA A 34 1.74 7.50 -6.28
CA ALA A 34 1.93 8.92 -6.57
C ALA A 34 2.99 9.61 -5.72
N ASP A 35 3.45 9.00 -4.63
CA ASP A 35 4.53 9.56 -3.80
C ASP A 35 5.92 9.18 -4.32
N GLU A 36 5.96 8.19 -5.21
CA GLU A 36 7.18 7.68 -5.82
C GLU A 36 7.75 8.66 -6.86
N ARG A 37 8.92 8.30 -7.39
CA ARG A 37 9.55 8.91 -8.56
C ARG A 37 9.71 7.84 -9.63
N LEU A 38 9.85 8.25 -10.89
CA LEU A 38 10.00 7.29 -11.98
C LEU A 38 11.14 6.26 -11.76
N PRO A 39 12.34 6.63 -11.27
CA PRO A 39 13.42 5.66 -11.07
C PRO A 39 13.18 4.63 -9.96
N ASN A 40 12.30 4.93 -9.00
CA ASN A 40 11.95 4.03 -7.90
C ASN A 40 10.49 3.56 -7.96
N ARG A 41 9.82 3.70 -9.11
CA ARG A 41 8.45 3.24 -9.33
C ARG A 41 8.32 1.78 -8.92
N GLY A 42 7.37 1.48 -8.03
CA GLY A 42 7.14 0.15 -7.47
C GLY A 42 7.73 -0.05 -6.08
N ILE A 43 8.48 0.91 -5.52
CA ILE A 43 9.07 0.78 -4.18
C ILE A 43 8.03 0.61 -3.07
N THR A 44 6.87 1.27 -3.18
CA THR A 44 5.79 1.17 -2.18
C THR A 44 5.13 -0.21 -2.24
N HIS A 45 4.86 -0.67 -3.46
CA HIS A 45 4.32 -2.01 -3.71
C HIS A 45 5.28 -3.10 -3.21
N PHE A 46 6.58 -2.87 -3.39
CA PHE A 46 7.60 -3.77 -2.88
C PHE A 46 7.63 -3.83 -1.34
N CYS A 47 7.48 -2.70 -0.65
CA CYS A 47 7.36 -2.69 0.81
C CYS A 47 6.11 -3.44 1.30
N GLU A 48 4.98 -3.31 0.60
CA GLU A 48 3.74 -4.04 0.91
C GLU A 48 3.92 -5.56 0.78
N HIS A 49 4.48 -6.03 -0.33
CA HIS A 49 4.84 -7.44 -0.51
C HIS A 49 5.76 -7.95 0.59
N LEU A 50 6.78 -7.17 0.94
CA LEU A 50 7.73 -7.54 1.98
C LEU A 50 7.07 -7.64 3.36
N ALA A 51 6.11 -6.75 3.67
CA ALA A 51 5.35 -6.80 4.92
C ALA A 51 4.47 -8.06 5.03
N LEU A 52 3.97 -8.58 3.91
CA LEU A 52 3.14 -9.79 3.85
C LEU A 52 3.92 -11.07 3.54
N SER A 53 5.20 -10.96 3.24
CA SER A 53 6.04 -12.12 2.92
C SER A 53 6.15 -13.08 4.12
N ASP A 54 6.21 -14.37 3.81
CA ASP A 54 6.19 -15.52 4.75
C ASP A 54 4.92 -15.68 5.61
N ILE A 55 3.84 -14.93 5.37
CA ILE A 55 2.58 -15.19 6.11
C ILE A 55 1.98 -16.53 5.68
N GLY A 56 2.07 -16.86 4.39
CA GLY A 56 1.58 -18.13 3.85
C GLY A 56 0.06 -18.28 3.99
N GLN A 57 -0.42 -19.52 3.89
CA GLN A 57 -1.84 -19.82 4.04
C GLN A 57 -2.24 -19.66 5.51
N GLN A 58 -3.37 -19.00 5.74
CA GLN A 58 -3.91 -18.70 7.06
C GLN A 58 -5.37 -19.17 7.14
N PRO A 59 -5.90 -19.47 8.34
CA PRO A 59 -7.31 -19.80 8.53
C PRO A 59 -8.24 -18.58 8.42
N TYR A 60 -7.67 -17.38 8.25
CA TYR A 60 -8.33 -16.10 8.09
C TYR A 60 -7.98 -15.47 6.75
N THR A 61 -8.81 -14.54 6.28
CA THR A 61 -8.60 -13.84 5.01
C THR A 61 -7.77 -12.59 5.25
N TYR A 62 -6.75 -12.37 4.43
CA TYR A 62 -5.98 -11.13 4.46
C TYR A 62 -5.56 -10.70 3.05
N ASN A 63 -5.29 -9.41 2.89
CA ASN A 63 -4.82 -8.85 1.63
C ASN A 63 -3.99 -7.58 1.84
N GLY A 64 -3.03 -7.34 0.94
CA GLY A 64 -2.36 -6.06 0.79
C GLY A 64 -2.76 -5.38 -0.52
N ALA A 65 -2.78 -4.05 -0.52
CA ALA A 65 -3.08 -3.30 -1.73
C ALA A 65 -2.33 -1.97 -1.75
N THR A 66 -1.55 -1.74 -2.81
CA THR A 66 -0.89 -0.46 -3.07
C THR A 66 -1.68 0.33 -4.11
N GLY A 67 -2.47 1.30 -3.65
CA GLY A 67 -3.20 2.23 -4.51
C GLY A 67 -2.36 3.44 -4.93
N THR A 68 -3.00 4.37 -5.65
CA THR A 68 -2.33 5.60 -6.13
C THR A 68 -1.84 6.47 -4.98
N THR A 69 -2.60 6.57 -3.88
CA THR A 69 -2.31 7.48 -2.76
C THR A 69 -2.24 6.81 -1.41
N VAL A 70 -2.73 5.57 -1.29
CA VAL A 70 -2.82 4.84 -0.02
C VAL A 70 -2.38 3.40 -0.25
N THR A 71 -1.69 2.87 0.75
CA THR A 71 -1.31 1.46 0.84
C THR A 71 -1.97 0.85 2.06
N SER A 72 -2.66 -0.27 1.88
CA SER A 72 -3.55 -0.84 2.89
C SER A 72 -3.28 -2.32 3.12
N PHE A 73 -3.43 -2.74 4.37
CA PHE A 73 -3.41 -4.14 4.80
C PHE A 73 -4.77 -4.46 5.43
N SER A 74 -5.53 -5.35 4.80
CA SER A 74 -6.86 -5.76 5.26
C SER A 74 -6.83 -7.17 5.80
N VAL A 75 -7.56 -7.43 6.88
CA VAL A 75 -7.71 -8.77 7.47
C VAL A 75 -9.13 -8.97 7.98
N GLN A 76 -9.65 -10.19 7.84
CA GLN A 76 -10.91 -10.62 8.41
C GLN A 76 -10.73 -11.95 9.12
N GLY A 77 -11.00 -11.98 10.43
CA GLY A 77 -10.81 -13.17 11.25
C GLY A 77 -11.30 -12.98 12.68
N ARG A 78 -10.84 -13.85 13.58
CA ARG A 78 -11.06 -13.66 15.02
C ARG A 78 -10.21 -12.47 15.55
N PRO A 79 -10.61 -11.82 16.65
CA PRO A 79 -9.88 -10.66 17.20
C PRO A 79 -8.38 -10.90 17.48
N ASP A 80 -8.02 -12.10 17.93
CA ASP A 80 -6.63 -12.53 18.16
C ASP A 80 -5.85 -12.68 16.85
N GLU A 81 -6.48 -13.26 15.83
CA GLU A 81 -5.90 -13.43 14.49
C GLU A 81 -5.66 -12.07 13.81
N VAL A 82 -6.64 -11.16 13.90
CA VAL A 82 -6.51 -9.78 13.40
C VAL A 82 -5.36 -9.06 14.09
N SER A 83 -5.26 -9.17 15.41
CA SER A 83 -4.20 -8.52 16.19
C SER A 83 -2.82 -9.04 15.79
N ALA A 84 -2.65 -10.36 15.75
CA ALA A 84 -1.39 -10.99 15.39
C ALA A 84 -0.97 -10.67 13.95
N HIS A 85 -1.93 -10.62 13.02
CA HIS A 85 -1.66 -10.30 11.62
C HIS A 85 -1.17 -8.86 11.44
N LEU A 86 -1.88 -7.89 12.03
CA LEU A 86 -1.51 -6.48 11.96
C LEU A 86 -0.18 -6.20 12.67
N GLU A 87 0.03 -6.79 13.85
CA GLU A 87 1.29 -6.64 14.59
C GLU A 87 2.46 -7.19 13.76
N ARG A 88 2.29 -8.36 13.13
CA ARG A 88 3.30 -8.95 12.26
C ARG A 88 3.65 -8.03 11.08
N ALA A 89 2.65 -7.52 10.36
CA ALA A 89 2.87 -6.63 9.23
C ALA A 89 3.61 -5.34 9.66
N CYS A 90 3.20 -4.73 10.77
CA CYS A 90 3.87 -3.56 11.34
C CYS A 90 5.32 -3.86 11.75
N ARG A 91 5.56 -5.01 12.38
CA ARG A 91 6.89 -5.44 12.82
C ARG A 91 7.81 -5.76 11.65
N GLU A 92 7.30 -6.33 10.57
CA GLU A 92 8.09 -6.51 9.35
C GLU A 92 8.49 -5.15 8.79
N LEU A 93 7.56 -4.19 8.67
CA LEU A 93 7.86 -2.84 8.19
C LEU A 93 8.87 -2.09 9.09
N SER A 94 8.85 -2.31 10.41
CA SER A 94 9.66 -1.54 11.36
C SER A 94 10.98 -2.20 11.81
N SER A 95 11.17 -3.49 11.61
CA SER A 95 12.36 -4.21 12.10
C SER A 95 13.49 -4.35 11.09
N GLY A 96 13.21 -4.16 9.79
CA GLY A 96 14.21 -4.32 8.73
C GLY A 96 14.51 -5.78 8.35
N ARG A 97 13.96 -6.76 9.09
CA ARG A 97 14.06 -8.20 8.78
C ARG A 97 13.54 -8.54 7.39
N PHE A 98 12.55 -7.78 6.93
CA PHE A 98 11.97 -7.91 5.60
C PHE A 98 13.00 -7.81 4.47
N LEU A 99 14.10 -7.07 4.66
CA LEU A 99 15.11 -6.85 3.63
C LEU A 99 15.82 -8.14 3.20
N ASP A 100 15.88 -9.16 4.06
CA ASP A 100 16.52 -10.45 3.76
C ASP A 100 15.80 -11.22 2.65
N ARG A 101 14.53 -10.90 2.44
CA ARG A 101 13.66 -11.54 1.46
C ARG A 101 13.51 -10.70 0.18
N ALA A 102 14.07 -9.49 0.15
CA ALA A 102 13.97 -8.57 -0.98
C ALA A 102 14.42 -9.19 -2.32
N ALA A 103 15.47 -10.02 -2.32
CA ALA A 103 15.92 -10.66 -3.55
C ALA A 103 14.91 -11.68 -4.12
N HIS A 104 14.19 -12.39 -3.24
CA HIS A 104 13.14 -13.33 -3.63
C HIS A 104 11.88 -12.60 -4.09
N GLU A 105 11.36 -11.70 -3.25
CA GLU A 105 10.13 -10.95 -3.52
C GLU A 105 10.22 -10.11 -4.80
N ARG A 106 11.40 -9.54 -5.11
CA ARG A 106 11.63 -8.86 -6.39
C ARG A 106 11.35 -9.74 -7.60
N LYS A 107 11.65 -11.04 -7.53
CA LYS A 107 11.37 -11.98 -8.62
C LYS A 107 9.87 -12.24 -8.74
N VAL A 108 9.18 -12.42 -7.61
CA VAL A 108 7.72 -12.60 -7.55
C VAL A 108 7.01 -11.40 -8.19
N LEU A 109 7.36 -10.18 -7.76
CA LEU A 109 6.81 -8.93 -8.27
C LEU A 109 7.00 -8.74 -9.77
N ARG A 110 8.17 -9.11 -10.31
CA ARG A 110 8.42 -9.02 -11.76
C ARG A 110 7.53 -9.97 -12.56
N ILE A 111 7.22 -11.15 -12.03
CA ILE A 111 6.31 -12.11 -12.66
C ILE A 111 4.87 -11.59 -12.62
N GLU A 112 4.47 -11.02 -11.48
CA GLU A 112 3.15 -10.43 -11.32
C GLU A 112 2.94 -9.23 -12.25
N GLY A 113 3.90 -8.31 -12.30
CA GLY A 113 3.85 -7.13 -13.18
C GLY A 113 3.74 -7.50 -14.67
N ALA A 114 4.39 -8.60 -15.10
CA ALA A 114 4.27 -9.09 -16.48
C ALA A 114 2.86 -9.61 -16.83
N ARG A 115 2.03 -9.93 -15.83
CA ARG A 115 0.65 -10.40 -16.01
C ARG A 115 -0.39 -9.28 -15.90
N ARG A 116 -0.03 -8.11 -15.37
CA ARG A 116 -0.96 -6.98 -15.26
C ARG A 116 -1.19 -6.34 -16.63
N GLY A 117 -2.46 -6.29 -17.04
CA GLY A 117 -2.89 -5.52 -18.20
C GLY A 117 -2.94 -4.02 -17.92
N GLY A 118 -3.03 -3.21 -18.98
CA GLY A 118 -3.23 -1.76 -18.85
C GLY A 118 -4.61 -1.42 -18.27
N SER A 119 -4.72 -0.24 -17.68
CA SER A 119 -5.98 0.33 -17.20
C SER A 119 -6.26 1.64 -17.93
N VAL A 120 -7.49 1.82 -18.41
CA VAL A 120 -7.93 3.08 -19.04
C VAL A 120 -7.78 4.25 -18.07
N VAL A 121 -8.01 4.04 -16.77
CA VAL A 121 -7.80 5.08 -15.76
C VAL A 121 -6.32 5.41 -15.64
N SER A 122 -5.44 4.40 -15.61
CA SER A 122 -4.00 4.62 -15.53
C SER A 122 -3.46 5.39 -16.74
N ALA A 123 -3.88 4.99 -17.94
CA ALA A 123 -3.62 5.69 -19.20
C ALA A 123 -3.94 7.19 -19.11
N HIS A 124 -5.18 7.52 -18.72
CA HIS A 124 -5.62 8.91 -18.61
C HIS A 124 -4.85 9.71 -17.55
N LEU A 125 -4.46 9.07 -16.45
CA LEU A 125 -3.59 9.69 -15.45
C LEU A 125 -2.18 9.93 -16.00
N GLY A 126 -1.63 9.00 -16.78
CA GLY A 126 -0.37 9.14 -17.49
C GLY A 126 -0.39 10.32 -18.46
N MET A 127 -1.43 10.43 -19.29
CA MET A 127 -1.63 11.56 -20.20
C MET A 127 -1.79 12.89 -19.46
N ARG A 128 -2.54 12.90 -18.35
CA ARG A 128 -2.83 14.12 -17.59
C ARG A 128 -1.64 14.61 -16.78
N TYR A 129 -0.86 13.72 -16.17
CA TYR A 129 0.15 14.10 -15.18
C TYR A 129 1.59 13.74 -15.59
N GLY A 130 1.79 12.95 -16.64
CA GLY A 130 3.11 12.51 -17.10
C GLY A 130 3.76 11.47 -16.18
N ALA A 131 5.09 11.36 -16.24
CA ALA A 131 5.87 10.40 -15.44
C ALA A 131 6.14 10.87 -13.99
N ARG A 132 5.14 11.44 -13.34
CA ARG A 132 5.21 12.02 -11.99
C ARG A 132 3.87 11.89 -11.28
N ALA A 133 3.92 11.89 -9.94
CA ALA A 133 2.73 11.89 -9.09
C ALA A 133 1.68 10.87 -9.58
N HIS A 134 0.42 11.28 -9.68
CA HIS A 134 -0.69 10.43 -10.12
C HIS A 134 -0.50 9.78 -11.49
N GLY A 135 0.36 10.33 -12.37
CA GLY A 135 0.62 9.73 -13.67
C GLY A 135 1.58 8.54 -13.64
N LEU A 136 2.31 8.34 -12.53
CA LEU A 136 3.22 7.20 -12.32
C LEU A 136 2.50 5.84 -12.38
N VAL A 137 1.19 5.80 -12.12
CA VAL A 137 0.39 4.57 -12.21
C VAL A 137 0.35 3.96 -13.62
N SER A 138 0.67 4.76 -14.65
CA SER A 138 0.76 4.33 -16.05
C SER A 138 2.11 3.73 -16.43
N TRP A 139 3.09 3.77 -15.54
CA TRP A 139 4.47 3.38 -15.83
C TRP A 139 4.84 2.03 -15.18
N PRO A 140 5.69 1.22 -15.83
CA PRO A 140 6.22 0.00 -15.25
C PRO A 140 6.93 0.23 -13.91
N GLU A 141 6.97 -0.79 -13.07
CA GLU A 141 7.68 -0.78 -11.78
C GLU A 141 9.21 -0.87 -11.97
N PHE A 142 9.81 0.17 -12.57
CA PHE A 142 11.25 0.25 -12.85
C PHE A 142 12.12 0.08 -11.61
N GLY A 143 11.61 0.48 -10.44
CA GLY A 143 12.26 0.32 -9.15
C GLY A 143 12.59 -1.15 -8.83
N LEU A 144 11.85 -2.12 -9.39
CA LEU A 144 12.18 -3.55 -9.25
C LEU A 144 13.52 -3.92 -9.88
N HIS A 145 14.14 -3.05 -10.68
CA HIS A 145 15.47 -3.26 -11.25
C HIS A 145 16.59 -2.48 -10.54
N THR A 146 16.25 -1.39 -9.84
CA THR A 146 17.22 -0.38 -9.38
C THR A 146 17.23 -0.17 -7.87
N VAL A 147 16.08 -0.32 -7.19
CA VAL A 147 15.93 -0.05 -5.76
C VAL A 147 16.81 -0.99 -4.94
N THR A 148 17.61 -0.42 -4.03
CA THR A 148 18.49 -1.15 -3.12
C THR A 148 17.78 -1.51 -1.80
N ARG A 149 18.46 -2.27 -0.93
CA ARG A 149 17.97 -2.52 0.44
C ARG A 149 17.87 -1.23 1.26
N ASP A 150 18.82 -0.32 1.08
CA ASP A 150 18.85 0.95 1.79
C ASP A 150 17.71 1.87 1.32
N ASP A 151 17.40 1.86 0.03
CA ASP A 151 16.24 2.59 -0.50
C ASP A 151 14.92 2.07 0.11
N LEU A 152 14.76 0.74 0.19
CA LEU A 152 13.57 0.12 0.81
C LEU A 152 13.46 0.48 2.29
N TRP A 153 14.56 0.41 3.03
CA TRP A 153 14.59 0.78 4.44
C TRP A 153 14.25 2.26 4.64
N ALA A 154 14.87 3.15 3.87
CA ALA A 154 14.61 4.58 3.93
C ALA A 154 13.15 4.91 3.56
N TRP A 155 12.57 4.19 2.59
CA TRP A 155 11.17 4.32 2.20
C TRP A 155 10.23 3.86 3.32
N ALA A 156 10.48 2.68 3.88
CA ALA A 156 9.73 2.12 5.00
C ALA A 156 9.74 3.08 6.20
N TYR A 157 10.95 3.51 6.62
CA TYR A 157 11.16 4.44 7.72
C TYR A 157 10.43 5.77 7.55
N ARG A 158 10.42 6.32 6.33
CA ARG A 158 9.80 7.61 6.04
C ARG A 158 8.27 7.54 5.99
N HIS A 159 7.72 6.48 5.41
CA HIS A 159 6.32 6.46 5.00
C HIS A 159 5.42 5.51 5.81
N PHE A 160 5.96 4.45 6.40
CA PHE A 160 5.20 3.49 7.19
C PHE A 160 5.33 3.79 8.68
N THR A 161 4.82 4.96 9.08
CA THR A 161 4.88 5.50 10.44
C THR A 161 3.51 5.52 11.11
N ALA A 162 3.48 5.56 12.44
CA ALA A 162 2.24 5.54 13.21
C ALA A 162 1.31 6.73 12.87
N ALA A 163 1.86 7.95 12.83
CA ALA A 163 1.11 9.16 12.51
C ALA A 163 0.66 9.24 11.03
N ASN A 164 1.26 8.44 10.15
CA ASN A 164 0.88 8.33 8.75
C ASN A 164 -0.15 7.22 8.49
N ALA A 165 -0.52 6.47 9.54
CA ALA A 165 -1.44 5.35 9.46
C ALA A 165 -2.81 5.68 10.08
N VAL A 166 -3.84 5.03 9.55
CA VAL A 166 -5.17 4.95 10.16
C VAL A 166 -5.60 3.49 10.16
N LEU A 167 -6.06 3.01 11.30
CA LEU A 167 -6.69 1.71 11.44
C LEU A 167 -8.21 1.92 11.52
N TRP A 168 -8.97 1.11 10.79
CA TRP A 168 -10.38 0.92 11.12
C TRP A 168 -10.72 -0.52 11.46
N LEU A 169 -11.69 -0.70 12.36
CA LEU A 169 -12.13 -1.99 12.88
C LEU A 169 -13.66 -2.11 12.89
N SER A 170 -14.18 -3.29 12.59
CA SER A 170 -15.61 -3.61 12.71
C SER A 170 -16.01 -4.12 14.12
N GLY A 171 -15.31 -3.66 15.15
CA GLY A 171 -15.53 -4.00 16.55
C GLY A 171 -14.56 -3.24 17.46
N PRO A 172 -14.73 -3.29 18.80
CA PRO A 172 -13.80 -2.64 19.72
C PRO A 172 -12.38 -3.19 19.53
N PRO A 173 -11.34 -2.36 19.67
CA PRO A 173 -9.97 -2.83 19.57
C PRO A 173 -9.66 -3.95 20.56
N PRO A 174 -9.06 -5.06 20.12
CA PRO A 174 -8.64 -6.12 21.03
C PRO A 174 -7.59 -5.58 22.01
N PRO A 175 -7.67 -5.91 23.32
CA PRO A 175 -6.72 -5.38 24.32
C PRO A 175 -5.24 -5.71 24.05
N SER A 176 -4.99 -6.81 23.34
CA SER A 176 -3.65 -7.27 22.95
C SER A 176 -3.14 -6.64 21.66
N LEU A 177 -3.95 -5.85 20.95
CA LEU A 177 -3.54 -5.25 19.68
C LEU A 177 -2.34 -4.31 19.90
N ARG A 178 -1.31 -4.48 19.08
CA ARG A 178 -0.11 -3.64 19.01
C ARG A 178 0.21 -3.34 17.56
N LEU A 179 0.69 -2.12 17.31
CA LEU A 179 1.06 -1.61 16.00
C LEU A 179 2.48 -1.02 16.08
N PRO A 180 3.52 -1.86 16.22
CA PRO A 180 4.90 -1.40 16.40
C PRO A 180 5.45 -0.78 15.11
N LEU A 181 5.08 0.46 14.84
CA LEU A 181 5.52 1.26 13.70
C LEU A 181 6.56 2.29 14.14
N PHE A 182 7.29 2.86 13.17
CA PHE A 182 8.12 4.02 13.44
C PHE A 182 7.27 5.22 13.85
N GLY A 183 7.83 6.10 14.68
CA GLY A 183 7.35 7.48 14.78
C GLY A 183 7.66 8.27 13.51
N GLY A 184 7.01 9.41 13.33
CA GLY A 184 7.27 10.30 12.20
C GLY A 184 6.08 11.22 11.92
N PRO A 185 6.21 12.17 10.99
CA PRO A 185 5.11 13.05 10.62
C PRO A 185 4.10 12.31 9.72
N ARG A 186 2.88 12.86 9.65
CA ARG A 186 1.91 12.48 8.63
C ARG A 186 2.35 13.01 7.26
N ASN A 187 2.24 12.19 6.22
CA ASN A 187 2.53 12.62 4.86
C ASN A 187 1.43 13.54 4.33
N GLN A 188 1.85 14.59 3.65
CA GLN A 188 0.95 15.44 2.89
C GLN A 188 0.53 14.75 1.60
N ALA A 189 -0.67 15.04 1.13
CA ALA A 189 -1.10 14.55 -0.16
C ALA A 189 -0.28 15.21 -1.28
N VAL A 190 0.35 14.41 -2.15
CA VAL A 190 0.94 14.91 -3.39
C VAL A 190 -0.14 15.56 -4.26
N ALA A 191 -0.02 16.87 -4.44
CA ALA A 191 -0.85 17.61 -5.38
C ALA A 191 -0.58 17.12 -6.81
N GLY A 192 -1.64 16.97 -7.59
CA GLY A 192 -1.49 16.78 -9.03
C GLY A 192 -1.14 18.11 -9.68
N ASP A 193 -0.05 18.14 -10.44
CA ASP A 193 0.27 19.23 -11.38
C ASP A 193 0.01 18.71 -12.80
N PRO A 194 -1.17 19.00 -13.40
CA PRO A 194 -1.49 18.52 -14.73
C PRO A 194 -0.51 19.07 -15.77
N LEU A 195 -0.18 18.26 -16.78
CA LEU A 195 0.53 18.75 -17.95
C LEU A 195 -0.33 19.80 -18.66
N VAL A 196 0.26 20.97 -18.90
CA VAL A 196 -0.37 22.02 -19.70
C VAL A 196 -0.23 21.62 -21.17
N ASN A 197 -1.34 21.22 -21.78
CA ASN A 197 -1.35 20.93 -23.19
C ASN A 197 -1.67 22.22 -23.96
N THR A 198 -0.70 22.75 -24.70
CA THR A 198 -0.84 24.05 -25.39
C THR A 198 -1.57 23.94 -26.73
N PHE A 199 -1.85 22.72 -27.21
CA PHE A 199 -2.57 22.48 -28.47
C PHE A 199 -3.50 21.26 -28.36
N PRO A 200 -4.55 21.18 -29.20
CA PRO A 200 -5.34 19.97 -29.34
C PRO A 200 -4.41 18.80 -29.69
N THR A 201 -4.29 17.83 -28.78
CA THR A 201 -3.44 16.66 -28.96
C THR A 201 -4.33 15.43 -29.01
N TRP A 202 -4.24 14.68 -30.12
CA TRP A 202 -4.79 13.34 -30.20
C TRP A 202 -3.74 12.35 -29.70
N THR A 203 -4.15 11.44 -28.81
CA THR A 203 -3.29 10.36 -28.30
C THR A 203 -3.92 9.02 -28.66
N ALA A 204 -3.13 8.16 -29.29
CA ALA A 204 -3.47 6.76 -29.45
C ALA A 204 -2.89 6.00 -28.27
N GLU A 205 -3.75 5.47 -27.39
CA GLU A 205 -3.36 4.42 -26.47
C GLU A 205 -4.03 3.12 -26.90
N ASP A 206 -3.25 2.04 -26.94
CA ASP A 206 -3.79 0.70 -27.05
C ASP A 206 -4.61 0.45 -25.78
N GLY A 207 -5.94 0.45 -25.91
CA GLY A 207 -6.83 0.08 -24.82
C GLY A 207 -6.49 -1.30 -24.26
N PRO A 208 -6.95 -1.64 -23.05
CA PRO A 208 -6.66 -2.94 -22.45
C PRO A 208 -6.97 -4.06 -23.44
N ARG A 209 -5.97 -4.92 -23.73
CA ARG A 209 -6.18 -6.09 -24.57
C ARG A 209 -7.26 -6.93 -23.92
N ARG A 210 -8.37 -7.18 -24.63
CA ARG A 210 -9.39 -8.12 -24.16
C ARG A 210 -8.72 -9.47 -23.92
N SER A 211 -8.87 -10.03 -22.72
CA SER A 211 -8.51 -11.43 -22.52
C SER A 211 -9.41 -12.28 -23.44
N PRO A 212 -8.86 -13.28 -24.17
CA PRO A 212 -9.70 -14.27 -24.80
C PRO A 212 -10.47 -15.01 -23.71
N LEU A 213 -11.79 -15.10 -23.88
CA LEU A 213 -12.70 -15.89 -23.06
C LEU A 213 -12.32 -17.37 -23.10
#